data_AF-A0A0F2PUX7-F1
#
_entry.id   AF-A0A0F2PUX7-F1
#
_cell.length_a   1.000
_cell.length_b   1.000
_cell.length_c   1.000
_cell.angle_alpha   90.00
_cell.angle_beta   90.00
_cell.angle_gamma   90.00
#
_symmetry.space_group_name_H-M   'P 1'
#
loop_
_entity.id
_entity.type
_entity.pdbx_description
1 polymer ?
#
loop_
_entity_poly.entity_id
_entity_poly.type
_entity_poly.pdbx_seq_one_letter_code
_entity_poly.pdbx_strand_id
1 'polypeptide(L)'
;MKNKLLPVLSGLIILVLLAGGCTADSLQSYLHVLKKTEQVNKGQMLVQFSHTMDFNGPGLTVEDRKNLEMFKEKKGTFTKKFDRDKRLSMLDGHVDMMGMGFDFKAYCDGDRTVLMLPMFTKYLVVEAKPGTEKEPVTADTDKKLETLWNGLLNSKNVTRKEGKLISTPEGEVKTTAYNVALS
;
A
#
# COMPACT_ATOMS: atom_id res chain seq x y z
N MET A 1 -35.34 -8.51 51.91
CA MET A 1 -34.06 -8.14 51.25
C MET A 1 -33.83 -8.80 49.88
N LYS A 2 -34.67 -9.75 49.41
CA LYS A 2 -34.47 -10.46 48.12
C LYS A 2 -34.88 -9.68 46.85
N ASN A 3 -35.67 -8.61 46.95
CA ASN A 3 -36.20 -7.88 45.78
C ASN A 3 -35.34 -6.66 45.34
N LYS A 4 -34.26 -6.33 46.05
CA LYS A 4 -33.34 -5.24 45.69
C LYS A 4 -32.11 -5.72 44.89
N LEU A 5 -31.90 -7.03 44.78
CA LEU A 5 -30.78 -7.63 44.06
C LEU A 5 -30.98 -7.62 42.53
N LEU A 6 -32.22 -7.77 42.07
CA LEU A 6 -32.56 -7.82 40.64
C LEU A 6 -32.23 -6.53 39.86
N PRO A 7 -32.54 -5.30 40.34
CA PRO A 7 -32.16 -4.07 39.63
C PRO A 7 -30.64 -3.82 39.65
N VAL A 8 -29.94 -4.26 40.70
CA VAL A 8 -28.48 -4.15 40.81
C VAL A 8 -27.79 -5.08 39.81
N LEU A 9 -28.29 -6.32 39.66
CA LEU A 9 -27.76 -7.27 38.68
C LEU A 9 -27.96 -6.78 37.24
N SER A 10 -29.14 -6.22 36.95
CA SER A 10 -29.46 -5.68 35.62
C SER A 10 -28.60 -4.47 35.27
N GLY A 11 -28.35 -3.56 36.23
CA GLY A 11 -27.43 -2.44 36.06
C GLY A 11 -25.98 -2.88 35.80
N LEU A 12 -25.54 -3.97 36.45
CA LEU A 12 -24.20 -4.52 36.26
C LEU A 12 -24.01 -5.13 34.86
N ILE A 13 -25.03 -5.81 34.33
CA ILE A 13 -25.01 -6.39 32.98
C ILE A 13 -24.96 -5.27 31.92
N ILE A 14 -25.71 -4.19 32.10
CA ILE A 14 -25.68 -3.03 31.20
C ILE A 14 -24.29 -2.35 31.25
N LEU A 15 -23.67 -2.27 32.44
CA LEU A 15 -22.33 -1.71 32.61
C LEU A 15 -21.25 -2.56 31.91
N VAL A 16 -21.37 -3.90 31.98
CA VAL A 16 -20.46 -4.83 31.29
C VAL A 16 -20.66 -4.78 29.76
N LEU A 17 -21.89 -4.59 29.28
CA LEU A 17 -22.18 -4.40 27.85
C LEU A 17 -21.64 -3.07 27.32
N LEU A 18 -21.65 -2.00 28.14
CA LEU A 18 -21.03 -0.72 27.79
C LEU A 18 -19.49 -0.78 27.82
N ALA A 19 -18.91 -1.61 28.69
CA ALA A 19 -17.45 -1.81 28.78
C ALA A 19 -16.87 -2.71 27.67
N GLY A 20 -17.70 -3.49 26.96
CA GLY A 20 -17.29 -4.33 25.83
C GLY A 20 -16.96 -3.56 24.54
N GLY A 21 -17.20 -2.24 24.52
CA GLY A 21 -16.89 -1.35 23.39
C GLY A 21 -15.47 -0.77 23.45
N CYS A 22 -14.47 -1.53 23.90
CA CYS A 22 -13.08 -1.11 23.73
C CYS A 22 -12.73 -1.27 22.25
N THR A 23 -13.00 -0.22 21.47
CA THR A 23 -12.46 -0.08 20.13
C THR A 23 -10.94 -0.21 20.24
N ALA A 24 -10.42 -1.38 19.89
CA ALA A 24 -8.98 -1.56 19.76
C ALA A 24 -8.48 -0.43 18.85
N ASP A 25 -7.56 0.38 19.36
CA ASP A 25 -7.03 1.55 18.65
C ASP A 25 -6.60 1.12 17.25
N SER A 26 -7.43 1.48 16.26
CA SER A 26 -7.30 1.00 14.89
C SER A 26 -6.04 1.56 14.24
N LEU A 27 -5.61 2.76 14.65
CA LEU A 27 -4.38 3.37 14.20
C LEU A 27 -3.18 2.61 14.77
N GLN A 28 -3.14 2.36 16.09
CA GLN A 28 -2.04 1.62 16.70
C GLN A 28 -1.93 0.20 16.12
N SER A 29 -3.08 -0.46 15.93
CA SER A 29 -3.12 -1.78 15.29
C SER A 29 -2.59 -1.72 13.85
N TYR A 30 -2.98 -0.72 13.07
CA TYR A 30 -2.49 -0.50 11.71
C TYR A 30 -0.97 -0.28 11.66
N LEU A 31 -0.45 0.66 12.47
CA LEU A 31 0.98 0.96 12.54
C LEU A 31 1.81 -0.25 12.98
N HIS A 32 1.29 -1.05 13.91
CA HIS A 32 1.94 -2.28 14.33
C HIS A 32 2.03 -3.31 13.19
N VAL A 33 0.97 -3.46 12.39
CA VAL A 33 0.97 -4.36 11.23
C VAL A 33 1.95 -3.90 10.17
N LEU A 34 2.01 -2.59 9.86
CA LEU A 34 3.00 -2.03 8.93
C LEU A 34 4.43 -2.44 9.33
N LYS A 35 4.82 -2.15 10.57
CA LYS A 35 6.15 -2.50 11.10
C LYS A 35 6.45 -4.00 11.04
N LYS A 36 5.46 -4.85 11.30
CA LYS A 36 5.62 -6.30 11.19
C LYS A 36 5.83 -6.74 9.75
N THR A 37 5.10 -6.16 8.79
CA THR A 37 5.23 -6.50 7.37
C THR A 37 6.53 -6.01 6.75
N GLU A 38 7.13 -4.93 7.26
CA GLU A 38 8.45 -4.47 6.83
C GLU A 38 9.56 -5.48 7.11
N GLN A 39 9.40 -6.33 8.13
CA GLN A 39 10.39 -7.33 8.54
C GLN A 39 10.29 -8.62 7.69
N VAL A 40 9.35 -8.71 6.76
CA VAL A 40 9.16 -9.90 5.93
C VAL A 40 10.22 -9.95 4.82
N ASN A 41 10.98 -11.05 4.76
CA ASN A 41 12.04 -11.24 3.76
C ASN A 41 11.54 -11.81 2.44
N LYS A 42 10.44 -12.57 2.43
CA LYS A 42 9.86 -13.17 1.22
C LYS A 42 8.37 -12.98 1.19
N GLY A 43 7.82 -12.62 0.04
CA GLY A 43 6.39 -12.41 -0.05
C GLY A 43 5.89 -12.12 -1.44
N GLN A 44 4.56 -12.09 -1.53
CA GLN A 44 3.83 -11.66 -2.71
C GLN A 44 2.88 -10.52 -2.30
N MET A 45 2.79 -9.51 -3.15
CA MET A 45 1.90 -8.38 -3.01
C MET A 45 1.09 -8.23 -4.28
N LEU A 46 -0.22 -8.05 -4.14
CA LEU A 46 -1.09 -7.61 -5.23
C LEU A 46 -1.44 -6.16 -4.97
N VAL A 47 -1.19 -5.30 -5.96
CA VAL A 47 -1.53 -3.88 -5.92
C VAL A 47 -2.53 -3.62 -7.01
N GLN A 48 -3.69 -3.11 -6.64
CA GLN A 48 -4.64 -2.50 -7.54
C GLN A 48 -4.65 -1.01 -7.25
N PHE A 49 -4.47 -0.19 -8.28
CA PHE A 49 -4.39 1.25 -8.12
C PHE A 49 -5.27 1.95 -9.15
N SER A 50 -5.83 3.09 -8.76
CA SER A 50 -6.52 4.04 -9.62
C SER A 50 -6.23 5.43 -9.10
N HIS A 51 -5.50 6.22 -9.88
CA HIS A 51 -4.97 7.52 -9.50
C HIS A 51 -5.46 8.57 -10.49
N THR A 52 -5.98 9.67 -9.94
CA THR A 52 -6.29 10.88 -10.71
C THR A 52 -5.44 12.02 -10.14
N MET A 53 -4.68 12.69 -11.01
CA MET A 53 -3.78 13.79 -10.64
C MET A 53 -4.26 15.10 -11.27
N ASP A 54 -4.23 16.18 -10.49
CA ASP A 54 -4.48 17.53 -10.98
C ASP A 54 -3.15 18.29 -11.11
N PHE A 55 -2.90 18.89 -12.28
CA PHE A 55 -1.70 19.65 -12.62
C PHE A 55 -1.95 21.16 -12.72
N ASN A 56 -3.00 21.67 -12.05
CA ASN A 56 -3.32 23.10 -11.98
C ASN A 56 -2.45 23.90 -10.99
N GLY A 57 -1.37 23.31 -10.46
CA GLY A 57 -0.47 23.96 -9.52
C GLY A 57 0.29 25.17 -10.12
N PRO A 58 0.69 26.15 -9.30
CA PRO A 58 1.53 27.25 -9.74
C PRO A 58 2.92 26.73 -10.18
N GLY A 59 3.55 27.44 -11.12
CA GLY A 59 4.92 27.12 -11.58
C GLY A 59 5.02 26.18 -12.78
N LEU A 60 3.91 25.59 -13.24
CA LEU A 60 3.88 24.82 -14.50
C LEU A 60 3.56 25.72 -15.69
N THR A 61 4.31 25.56 -16.78
CA THR A 61 3.97 26.21 -18.06
C THR A 61 2.77 25.53 -18.72
N VAL A 62 2.22 26.15 -19.77
CA VAL A 62 1.15 25.54 -20.58
C VAL A 62 1.63 24.25 -21.26
N GLU A 63 2.88 24.22 -21.70
CA GLU A 63 3.49 23.05 -22.33
C GLU A 63 3.71 21.92 -21.32
N ASP A 64 4.19 22.24 -20.11
CA ASP A 64 4.33 21.24 -19.04
C ASP A 64 2.98 20.59 -18.71
N ARG A 65 1.92 21.39 -18.55
CA ARG A 65 0.57 20.87 -18.31
C ARG A 65 0.11 19.94 -19.42
N LYS A 66 0.32 20.31 -20.68
CA LYS A 66 -0.03 19.46 -21.83
C LYS A 66 0.72 18.13 -21.82
N ASN A 67 2.00 18.14 -21.45
CA ASN A 67 2.79 16.92 -21.35
C ASN A 67 2.38 16.06 -20.15
N LEU A 68 1.97 16.67 -19.03
CA LEU A 68 1.55 15.96 -17.83
C LEU A 68 0.12 15.40 -17.91
N GLU A 69 -0.73 15.90 -18.81
CA GLU A 69 -2.08 15.36 -19.05
C GLU A 69 -2.06 13.85 -19.33
N MET A 70 -0.97 13.29 -19.90
CA MET A 70 -0.82 11.84 -20.08
C MET A 70 -0.81 11.03 -18.79
N PHE A 71 -0.51 11.68 -17.67
CA PHE A 71 -0.45 11.04 -16.37
C PHE A 71 -1.68 11.33 -15.51
N LYS A 72 -2.62 12.15 -16.00
CA LYS A 72 -3.79 12.61 -15.26
C LYS A 72 -4.62 11.47 -14.70
N GLU A 73 -4.86 10.44 -15.49
CA GLU A 73 -5.61 9.26 -15.07
C GLU A 73 -4.79 8.00 -15.36
N LYS A 74 -4.55 7.23 -14.31
CA LYS A 74 -3.90 5.92 -14.42
C LYS A 74 -4.63 4.93 -13.54
N LYS A 75 -4.88 3.76 -14.06
CA LYS A 75 -5.34 2.62 -13.25
C LYS A 75 -4.54 1.40 -13.65
N GLY A 76 -4.48 0.42 -12.77
CA GLY A 76 -3.74 -0.77 -13.08
C GLY A 76 -3.74 -1.76 -11.96
N THR A 77 -3.13 -2.89 -12.26
CA THR A 77 -2.91 -3.98 -11.32
C THR A 77 -1.50 -4.51 -11.53
N PHE A 78 -0.77 -4.77 -10.45
CA PHE A 78 0.47 -5.52 -10.55
C PHE A 78 0.64 -6.44 -9.36
N THR A 79 1.24 -7.59 -9.62
CA THR A 79 1.73 -8.51 -8.61
C THR A 79 3.24 -8.32 -8.48
N LYS A 80 3.70 -8.11 -7.25
CA LYS A 80 5.12 -8.14 -6.89
C LYS A 80 5.41 -9.42 -6.13
N LYS A 81 6.45 -10.16 -6.53
CA LYS A 81 7.05 -11.24 -5.73
C LYS A 81 8.46 -10.82 -5.37
N PHE A 82 8.91 -11.12 -4.15
CA PHE A 82 10.25 -10.74 -3.70
C PHE A 82 10.87 -11.78 -2.76
N ASP A 83 12.20 -11.88 -2.82
CA ASP A 83 13.07 -12.61 -1.90
C ASP A 83 14.27 -11.70 -1.56
N ARG A 84 14.22 -11.05 -0.40
CA ARG A 84 15.24 -10.10 0.06
C ARG A 84 16.57 -10.78 0.36
N ASP A 85 16.54 -12.02 0.85
CA ASP A 85 17.76 -12.79 1.15
C ASP A 85 18.57 -13.03 -0.13
N LYS A 86 17.86 -13.23 -1.26
CA LYS A 86 18.48 -13.42 -2.58
C LYS A 86 18.59 -12.13 -3.41
N ARG A 87 18.12 -10.99 -2.91
CA ARG A 87 17.97 -9.73 -3.67
C ARG A 87 17.21 -9.89 -5.00
N LEU A 88 16.21 -10.77 -5.01
CA LEU A 88 15.38 -11.05 -6.19
C LEU A 88 14.00 -10.40 -6.07
N SER A 89 13.49 -9.85 -7.16
CA SER A 89 12.07 -9.52 -7.26
C SER A 89 11.53 -9.62 -8.68
N MET A 90 10.22 -9.79 -8.78
CA MET A 90 9.47 -9.81 -10.03
C MET A 90 8.26 -8.92 -9.90
N LEU A 91 8.01 -8.10 -10.91
CA LEU A 91 6.79 -7.33 -11.12
C LEU A 91 6.08 -7.88 -12.36
N ASP A 92 4.79 -8.17 -12.27
CA ASP A 92 3.95 -8.58 -13.40
C ASP A 92 2.65 -7.79 -13.31
N GLY A 93 2.33 -6.98 -14.31
CA GLY A 93 1.22 -6.06 -14.20
C GLY A 93 0.69 -5.53 -15.52
N HIS A 94 -0.41 -4.83 -15.37
CA HIS A 94 -1.15 -4.14 -16.40
C HIS A 94 -1.41 -2.70 -15.95
N VAL A 95 -1.19 -1.74 -16.83
CA VAL A 95 -1.51 -0.33 -16.58
C VAL A 95 -2.31 0.23 -17.74
N ASP A 96 -3.43 0.86 -17.41
CA ASP A 96 -4.21 1.68 -18.32
C ASP A 96 -3.82 3.14 -18.14
N MET A 97 -3.42 3.78 -19.24
CA MET A 97 -3.08 5.20 -19.30
C MET A 97 -3.65 5.79 -20.59
N MET A 98 -4.42 6.88 -20.49
CA MET A 98 -5.10 7.52 -21.63
C MET A 98 -5.96 6.56 -22.48
N GLY A 99 -6.60 5.56 -21.85
CA GLY A 99 -7.40 4.56 -22.56
C GLY A 99 -6.59 3.50 -23.31
N MET A 100 -5.25 3.50 -23.19
CA MET A 100 -4.38 2.44 -23.70
C MET A 100 -3.90 1.58 -22.53
N GLY A 101 -4.13 0.26 -22.64
CA GLY A 101 -3.65 -0.74 -21.69
C GLY A 101 -2.30 -1.30 -22.10
N PHE A 102 -1.38 -1.42 -21.14
CA PHE A 102 -0.04 -1.96 -21.34
C PHE A 102 0.25 -3.03 -20.30
N ASP A 103 0.56 -4.23 -20.78
CA ASP A 103 1.13 -5.28 -19.95
C ASP A 103 2.65 -5.10 -19.83
N PHE A 104 3.19 -5.44 -18.68
CA PHE A 104 4.63 -5.41 -18.44
C PHE A 104 5.05 -6.50 -17.46
N LYS A 105 6.28 -7.00 -17.63
CA LYS A 105 6.97 -7.82 -16.63
C LYS A 105 8.35 -7.28 -16.37
N ALA A 106 8.73 -7.16 -15.11
CA ALA A 106 10.06 -6.76 -14.70
C ALA A 106 10.66 -7.82 -13.77
N TYR A 107 11.93 -8.14 -13.97
CA TYR A 107 12.71 -9.00 -13.10
C TYR A 107 13.91 -8.21 -12.58
N CYS A 108 14.09 -8.15 -11.27
CA CYS A 108 15.25 -7.53 -10.65
C CYS A 108 16.08 -8.60 -9.96
N ASP A 109 17.37 -8.62 -10.26
CA ASP A 109 18.40 -9.44 -9.63
C ASP A 109 19.55 -8.52 -9.21
N GLY A 110 19.56 -8.14 -7.93
CA GLY A 110 20.50 -7.18 -7.39
C GLY A 110 20.45 -5.85 -8.14
N ASP A 111 21.49 -5.57 -8.93
CA ASP A 111 21.69 -4.32 -9.65
C ASP A 111 21.25 -4.40 -11.12
N ARG A 112 20.74 -5.56 -11.55
CA ARG A 112 20.22 -5.79 -12.90
C ARG A 112 18.70 -5.85 -12.88
N THR A 113 18.08 -5.07 -13.75
CA THR A 113 16.63 -5.10 -14.02
C THR A 113 16.39 -5.45 -15.48
N VAL A 114 15.55 -6.45 -15.74
CA VAL A 114 15.08 -6.84 -17.07
C VAL A 114 13.61 -6.47 -17.19
N LEU A 115 13.28 -5.56 -18.11
CA LEU A 115 11.91 -5.14 -18.41
C LEU A 115 11.45 -5.77 -19.73
N MET A 116 10.28 -6.38 -19.70
CA MET A 116 9.59 -6.99 -20.83
C MET A 116 8.27 -6.27 -21.07
N LEU A 117 8.07 -5.82 -22.30
CA LEU A 117 6.84 -5.19 -22.76
C LEU A 117 6.36 -6.00 -23.97
N PRO A 118 5.17 -6.62 -23.96
CA PRO A 118 4.72 -7.51 -25.04
C PRO A 118 4.63 -6.84 -26.42
N MET A 119 4.54 -5.51 -26.46
CA MET A 119 4.58 -4.71 -27.69
C MET A 119 5.95 -4.68 -28.38
N PHE A 120 7.03 -5.08 -27.69
CA PHE A 120 8.38 -5.14 -28.26
C PHE A 120 8.88 -6.58 -28.26
N THR A 121 9.53 -6.98 -29.36
CA THR A 121 10.17 -8.31 -29.48
C THR A 121 11.46 -8.43 -28.67
N LYS A 122 11.96 -7.30 -28.14
CA LYS A 122 13.20 -7.22 -27.35
C LYS A 122 12.87 -6.86 -25.90
N TYR A 123 13.65 -7.39 -24.99
CA TYR A 123 13.65 -6.98 -23.59
C TYR A 123 14.68 -5.87 -23.36
N LEU A 124 14.38 -4.98 -22.42
CA LEU A 124 15.28 -3.92 -21.98
C LEU A 124 16.04 -4.40 -20.76
N VAL A 125 17.37 -4.40 -20.82
CA VAL A 125 18.24 -4.70 -19.67
C VAL A 125 18.81 -3.38 -19.15
N VAL A 126 18.52 -3.08 -17.89
CA VAL A 126 19.07 -1.94 -17.15
C VAL A 126 20.01 -2.49 -16.11
N GLU A 127 21.28 -2.10 -16.18
CA GLU A 127 22.27 -2.38 -15.16
C GLU A 127 22.55 -1.08 -14.42
N ALA A 128 22.32 -1.05 -13.11
CA ALA A 128 22.67 0.08 -12.29
C ALA A 128 24.20 0.19 -12.25
N LYS A 129 24.76 1.12 -13.01
CA LYS A 129 26.14 1.56 -12.81
C LYS A 129 26.14 2.57 -11.67
N PRO A 130 27.09 2.52 -10.72
CA PRO A 130 27.32 3.63 -9.81
C PRO A 130 27.74 4.84 -10.66
N GLY A 131 26.78 5.74 -10.92
CA GLY A 131 26.94 6.93 -11.74
C GLY A 131 26.73 8.18 -10.88
N THR A 132 27.69 9.09 -10.97
CA THR A 132 27.69 10.46 -10.44
C THR A 132 26.55 11.27 -11.06
N GLU A 133 25.69 11.87 -10.23
CA GLU A 133 24.47 12.66 -10.57
C GLU A 133 23.27 11.82 -11.06
N LYS A 134 22.05 11.89 -10.50
CA LYS A 134 21.38 12.82 -9.57
C LYS A 134 21.12 12.12 -8.24
N GLU A 135 20.89 12.89 -7.17
CA GLU A 135 20.49 12.36 -5.86
C GLU A 135 19.44 11.25 -6.05
N PRO A 136 19.78 9.99 -5.74
CA PRO A 136 18.76 8.94 -5.67
C PRO A 136 17.69 9.41 -4.71
N VAL A 137 16.47 8.87 -4.82
CA VAL A 137 15.58 8.83 -3.65
C VAL A 137 16.40 8.14 -2.55
N THR A 138 16.94 8.94 -1.64
CA THR A 138 17.84 8.44 -0.62
C THR A 138 17.00 7.71 0.41
N ALA A 139 17.63 6.86 1.21
CA ALA A 139 16.97 6.29 2.38
C ALA A 139 16.39 7.38 3.30
N ASP A 140 16.95 8.59 3.28
CA ASP A 140 16.43 9.74 4.01
C ASP A 140 15.15 10.31 3.38
N THR A 141 15.05 10.33 2.05
CA THR A 141 13.82 10.73 1.34
C THR A 141 12.68 9.76 1.64
N ASP A 142 12.95 8.45 1.62
CA ASP A 142 11.96 7.43 1.96
C ASP A 142 11.46 7.59 3.40
N LYS A 143 12.37 7.75 4.36
CA LYS A 143 12.02 7.99 5.77
C LYS A 143 11.21 9.27 5.97
N LYS A 144 11.55 10.35 5.24
CA LYS A 144 10.79 11.60 5.29
C LYS A 144 9.38 11.41 4.77
N LEU A 145 9.21 10.72 3.64
CA LEU A 145 7.89 10.41 3.09
C LEU A 145 7.08 9.54 4.05
N GLU A 146 7.70 8.53 4.65
CA GLU A 146 7.06 7.67 5.66
C GLU A 146 6.61 8.49 6.88
N THR A 147 7.47 9.37 7.37
CA THR A 147 7.16 10.26 8.51
C THR A 147 6.00 11.19 8.19
N LEU A 148 6.03 11.83 7.01
CA LEU A 148 4.95 12.71 6.55
C LEU A 148 3.64 11.93 6.43
N TRP A 149 3.68 10.75 5.78
CA TRP A 149 2.52 9.89 5.63
C TRP A 149 1.93 9.47 6.97
N ASN A 150 2.75 8.94 7.87
CA ASN A 150 2.32 8.51 9.20
C ASN A 150 1.79 9.70 10.03
N GLY A 151 2.35 10.90 9.85
CA GLY A 151 1.87 12.12 10.50
C GLY A 151 0.48 12.59 10.04
N LEU A 152 0.03 12.18 8.85
CA LEU A 152 -1.34 12.45 8.37
C LEU A 152 -2.37 11.49 9.00
N LEU A 153 -1.93 10.38 9.58
CA LEU A 153 -2.82 9.37 10.15
C LEU A 153 -3.26 9.74 11.57
N ASN A 154 -4.54 9.54 11.86
CA ASN A 154 -5.12 9.71 13.18
C ASN A 154 -6.23 8.67 13.41
N SER A 155 -6.71 8.56 14.64
CA SER A 155 -7.73 7.56 15.00
C SER A 155 -9.08 7.75 14.30
N LYS A 156 -9.35 8.92 13.71
CA LYS A 156 -10.59 9.20 12.97
C LYS A 156 -10.51 8.77 11.51
N ASN A 157 -9.32 8.81 10.89
CA ASN A 157 -9.15 8.49 9.48
C ASN A 157 -8.70 7.04 9.21
N VAL A 158 -8.30 6.29 10.24
CA VAL A 158 -7.97 4.86 10.14
C VAL A 158 -9.08 4.01 10.77
N THR A 159 -9.73 3.18 9.96
CA THR A 159 -10.78 2.27 10.42
C THR A 159 -10.46 0.83 10.05
N ARG A 160 -10.52 -0.08 11.03
CA ARG A 160 -10.44 -1.52 10.77
C ARG A 160 -11.72 -1.99 10.09
N LYS A 161 -11.57 -2.80 9.04
CA LYS A 161 -12.66 -3.47 8.32
C LYS A 161 -12.65 -4.97 8.63
N GLU A 162 -13.73 -5.64 8.26
CA GLU A 162 -13.81 -7.10 8.36
C GLU A 162 -12.69 -7.74 7.54
N GLY A 163 -12.06 -8.74 8.13
CA GLY A 163 -11.03 -9.52 7.48
C GLY A 163 -11.59 -10.36 6.34
N LYS A 164 -10.75 -10.68 5.35
CA LYS A 164 -11.08 -11.63 4.29
C LYS A 164 -10.13 -12.82 4.33
N LEU A 165 -10.59 -13.97 3.85
CA LEU A 165 -9.69 -15.07 3.53
C LEU A 165 -9.05 -14.78 2.18
N ILE A 166 -7.73 -14.81 2.12
CA ILE A 166 -6.99 -14.74 0.87
C ILE A 166 -6.36 -16.10 0.63
N SER A 167 -6.64 -16.70 -0.52
CA SER A 167 -5.98 -17.92 -0.97
C SER A 167 -4.55 -17.63 -1.39
N THR A 168 -3.60 -18.37 -0.82
CA THR A 168 -2.19 -18.34 -1.18
C THR A 168 -1.76 -19.75 -1.62
N PRO A 169 -0.59 -19.92 -2.27
CA PRO A 169 -0.07 -21.26 -2.61
C PRO A 169 0.09 -22.19 -1.39
N GLU A 170 0.21 -21.62 -0.19
CA GLU A 170 0.41 -22.33 1.07
C GLU A 170 -0.91 -22.58 1.83
N GLY A 171 -2.04 -22.16 1.26
CA GLY A 171 -3.38 -22.29 1.84
C GLY A 171 -4.11 -20.96 2.05
N GLU A 172 -5.22 -21.01 2.77
CA GLU A 172 -6.02 -19.83 3.08
C GLU A 172 -5.44 -19.06 4.27
N VAL A 173 -5.24 -17.76 4.09
CA VAL A 173 -4.72 -16.87 5.12
C VAL A 173 -5.80 -15.89 5.53
N LYS A 174 -6.09 -15.81 6.85
CA LYS A 174 -6.95 -14.77 7.42
C LYS A 174 -6.23 -13.43 7.36
N THR A 175 -6.85 -12.46 6.71
CA THR A 175 -6.31 -11.10 6.60
C THR A 175 -7.07 -10.12 7.48
N THR A 176 -6.44 -9.02 7.84
CA THR A 176 -7.11 -7.87 8.43
C THR A 176 -7.11 -6.74 7.41
N ALA A 177 -8.27 -6.17 7.14
CA ALA A 177 -8.41 -5.03 6.24
C ALA A 177 -8.46 -3.71 7.03
N TYR A 178 -7.83 -2.68 6.48
CA TYR A 178 -7.87 -1.32 7.02
C TYR A 178 -8.32 -0.38 5.90
N ASN A 179 -9.08 0.64 6.28
CA ASN A 179 -9.46 1.74 5.42
C ASN A 179 -8.84 3.02 5.97
N VAL A 180 -8.10 3.74 5.12
CA VAL A 180 -7.49 5.03 5.42
C VAL A 180 -8.16 6.09 4.56
N ALA A 181 -8.83 7.06 5.17
CA ALA A 181 -9.55 8.12 4.48
C ALA A 181 -9.04 9.49 4.94
N LEU A 182 -8.00 9.99 4.25
CA LEU A 182 -7.48 11.34 4.49
C LEU A 182 -8.49 12.35 3.90
N SER A 183 -9.13 13.12 4.77
CA SER A 183 -10.09 14.19 4.43
C SER A 183 -9.44 15.56 4.54
#